data_AF-A0AB35U4J6-F1
#
_entry.id   AF-A0AB35U4J6-F1
#
_cell.length_a   1.000
_cell.length_b   1.000
_cell.length_c   1.000
_cell.angle_alpha   90.00
_cell.angle_beta   90.00
_cell.angle_gamma   90.00
#
_symmetry.space_group_name_H-M   'P 1'
#
loop_
_entity.id
_entity.type
_entity.pdbx_description
1 polymer ?
#
loop_
_entity_poly.entity_id
_entity_poly.type
_entity_poly.pdbx_seq_one_letter_code
_entity_poly.pdbx_strand_id
1 'polypeptide(L)'
;MKNINKKIFVVAVALFACFSLYLTPIFSSSVTINQTVPTAKGWQDISAGSITGNSAGYGSVKLTLKTPEAVVFEVKAKKADGSWGPYTGSKVVWNVNQWYSNSYEYNLGKGTSVQARYQNFNWSLNSNQIEGTYNYH
;
A
#
# COMPACT_ATOMS: atom_id res chain seq x y z
N MET A 1 -39.84 -19.04 -32.44
CA MET A 1 -39.23 -18.03 -31.55
C MET A 1 -39.67 -18.32 -30.12
N LYS A 2 -38.72 -18.65 -29.23
CA LYS A 2 -38.99 -19.18 -27.88
C LYS A 2 -39.31 -18.01 -26.94
N ASN A 3 -40.53 -17.98 -26.37
CA ASN A 3 -40.95 -16.96 -25.42
C ASN A 3 -40.11 -17.05 -24.15
N ILE A 4 -39.08 -16.21 -24.04
CA ILE A 4 -38.34 -16.01 -22.79
C ILE A 4 -39.34 -15.39 -21.81
N ASN A 5 -39.71 -16.16 -20.78
CA ASN A 5 -40.60 -15.73 -19.71
C ASN A 5 -40.05 -14.43 -19.10
N LYS A 6 -40.77 -13.31 -19.24
CA LYS A 6 -40.38 -11.97 -18.74
C LYS A 6 -39.88 -11.98 -17.29
N LYS A 7 -40.37 -12.92 -16.48
CA LYS A 7 -39.95 -13.13 -15.08
C LYS A 7 -38.49 -13.59 -14.93
N ILE A 8 -37.97 -14.40 -15.85
CA ILE A 8 -36.58 -14.89 -15.85
C ILE A 8 -35.61 -13.76 -16.22
N PHE A 9 -36.03 -12.88 -17.16
CA PHE A 9 -35.24 -11.73 -17.57
C PHE A 9 -35.08 -10.70 -16.44
N VAL A 10 -36.15 -10.43 -15.68
CA VAL A 10 -36.12 -9.48 -14.54
C VAL A 10 -35.21 -9.98 -13.40
N VAL A 11 -35.24 -11.28 -13.10
CA VAL A 11 -34.36 -11.87 -12.07
C VAL A 11 -32.89 -11.85 -12.49
N ALA A 12 -32.61 -12.11 -13.78
CA ALA A 12 -31.24 -12.04 -14.32
C ALA A 12 -30.66 -10.61 -14.26
N VAL A 13 -31.47 -9.58 -14.57
CA VAL A 13 -31.05 -8.17 -14.49
C VAL A 13 -30.81 -7.73 -13.04
N ALA A 14 -31.66 -8.17 -12.09
CA ALA A 14 -31.49 -7.85 -10.68
C ALA A 14 -30.23 -8.49 -10.07
N LEU A 15 -29.91 -9.73 -10.46
CA LEU A 15 -28.67 -10.40 -10.03
C LEU A 15 -27.41 -9.74 -10.62
N PHE A 16 -27.47 -9.29 -11.88
CA PHE A 16 -26.34 -8.58 -12.51
C PHE A 16 -26.10 -7.19 -11.87
N ALA A 17 -27.17 -6.49 -11.48
CA ALA A 17 -27.09 -5.22 -10.77
C ALA A 17 -26.55 -5.37 -9.33
N CYS A 18 -26.84 -6.49 -8.65
CA CYS A 18 -26.23 -6.78 -7.36
C CYS A 18 -24.74 -7.13 -7.49
N PHE A 19 -24.31 -7.78 -8.58
CA PHE A 19 -22.91 -8.18 -8.76
C PHE A 19 -21.98 -6.98 -9.06
N SER A 20 -22.49 -5.96 -9.76
CA SER A 20 -21.72 -4.74 -10.05
C SER A 20 -21.50 -3.83 -8.84
N LEU A 21 -22.27 -3.99 -7.76
CA LEU A 21 -22.09 -3.23 -6.51
C LEU A 21 -20.91 -3.73 -5.65
N TYR A 22 -20.35 -4.91 -5.94
CA TYR A 22 -19.23 -5.48 -5.18
C TYR A 22 -17.85 -5.25 -5.80
N LEU A 23 -17.77 -4.72 -7.04
CA LEU A 23 -16.52 -4.25 -7.61
C LEU A 23 -16.35 -2.76 -7.32
N THR A 24 -16.09 -2.41 -6.06
CA THR A 24 -15.41 -1.15 -5.78
C THR A 24 -13.93 -1.37 -6.11
N PRO A 25 -13.38 -0.80 -7.21
CA PRO A 25 -11.95 -0.80 -7.41
C PRO A 25 -11.29 -0.11 -6.22
N ILE A 26 -10.48 -0.86 -5.47
CA ILE A 26 -9.58 -0.31 -4.47
C ILE A 26 -8.45 0.36 -5.26
N PHE A 27 -8.70 1.58 -5.71
CA PHE A 27 -7.62 2.44 -6.17
C PHE A 27 -6.70 2.61 -4.96
N SER A 28 -5.44 2.20 -5.09
CA SER A 28 -4.36 2.58 -4.17
C SER A 28 -3.41 3.46 -4.96
N SER A 29 -3.04 4.62 -4.41
CA SER A 29 -1.91 5.38 -4.95
C SER A 29 -0.66 4.53 -4.74
N SER A 30 0.10 4.26 -5.79
CA SER A 30 1.29 3.42 -5.68
C SER A 30 2.54 4.13 -6.19
N VAL A 31 3.68 3.75 -5.60
CA VAL A 31 5.00 4.26 -5.97
C VAL A 31 5.92 3.07 -6.20
N THR A 32 6.61 3.08 -7.34
CA THR A 32 7.68 2.14 -7.62
C THR A 32 8.90 2.48 -6.78
N ILE A 33 9.43 1.47 -6.10
CA ILE A 33 10.70 1.51 -5.40
C ILE A 33 11.74 0.94 -6.35
N ASN A 34 12.77 1.72 -6.67
CA ASN A 34 13.99 1.24 -7.33
C ASN A 34 15.14 2.10 -6.81
N GLN A 35 15.64 1.76 -5.63
CA GLN A 35 16.57 2.60 -4.88
C GLN A 35 17.64 1.77 -4.17
N THR A 36 18.83 2.35 -4.06
CA THR A 36 19.91 1.83 -3.21
C THR A 36 19.52 2.04 -1.75
N VAL A 37 19.71 1.02 -0.91
CA VAL A 37 19.54 1.12 0.53
C VAL A 37 20.85 1.62 1.15
N PRO A 38 20.84 2.62 2.04
CA PRO A 38 22.03 3.05 2.74
C PRO A 38 22.77 1.88 3.42
N THR A 39 24.09 1.82 3.24
CA THR A 39 24.97 0.83 3.88
C THR A 39 25.11 1.06 5.38
N ALA A 40 25.10 2.32 5.82
CA ALA A 40 24.93 2.67 7.22
C ALA A 40 23.44 2.68 7.59
N LYS A 41 23.09 2.38 8.86
CA LYS A 41 21.72 2.54 9.37
C LYS A 41 21.26 3.99 9.14
N GLY A 42 20.41 4.17 8.13
CA GLY A 42 19.82 5.45 7.75
C GLY A 42 18.44 5.23 7.17
N TRP A 43 17.51 6.10 7.54
CA TRP A 43 16.16 6.09 6.97
C TRP A 43 16.15 6.81 5.63
N GLN A 44 15.48 6.20 4.66
CA GLN A 44 15.23 6.80 3.36
C GLN A 44 13.74 6.91 3.12
N ASP A 45 13.30 8.12 2.77
CA ASP A 45 11.90 8.40 2.51
C ASP A 45 11.51 7.96 1.10
N ILE A 46 10.31 7.39 0.99
CA ILE A 46 9.61 7.16 -0.28
C ILE A 46 8.82 8.44 -0.59
N SER A 47 8.62 8.75 -1.87
CA SER A 47 7.77 9.87 -2.28
C SER A 47 6.39 9.75 -1.65
N ALA A 48 5.92 10.84 -1.04
CA ALA A 48 4.60 10.87 -0.43
C ALA A 48 3.49 10.62 -1.46
N GLY A 49 2.40 10.00 -1.02
CA GLY A 49 1.19 9.79 -1.80
C GLY A 49 -0.04 10.20 -1.01
N SER A 50 -1.21 9.95 -1.59
CA SER A 50 -2.49 10.22 -0.95
C SER A 50 -3.33 8.96 -0.83
N ILE A 51 -4.02 8.83 0.30
CA ILE A 51 -5.03 7.79 0.52
C ILE A 51 -6.12 7.92 -0.54
N THR A 52 -6.41 6.84 -1.25
CA THR A 52 -7.39 6.84 -2.34
C THR A 52 -8.69 6.14 -1.95
N GLY A 53 -8.66 5.27 -0.93
CA GLY A 53 -9.85 4.66 -0.32
C GLY A 53 -10.61 5.62 0.60
N ASN A 54 -11.89 5.31 0.87
CA ASN A 54 -12.73 6.13 1.76
C ASN A 54 -12.27 6.07 3.22
N SER A 55 -11.65 4.98 3.63
CA SER A 55 -11.01 4.81 4.93
C SER A 55 -9.94 3.74 4.80
N ALA A 56 -8.71 4.07 5.16
CA ALA A 56 -7.63 3.11 5.19
C ALA A 56 -6.74 3.29 6.41
N GLY A 57 -6.45 2.17 7.07
CA GLY A 57 -5.61 2.11 8.25
C GLY A 57 -4.21 1.57 7.98
N TYR A 58 -3.82 1.34 6.72
CA TYR A 58 -2.52 0.76 6.39
C TYR A 58 -2.01 1.16 5.00
N GLY A 59 -0.69 1.19 4.83
CA GLY A 59 -0.04 1.04 3.53
C GLY A 59 0.48 -0.38 3.36
N SER A 60 0.88 -0.75 2.15
CA SER A 60 1.47 -2.07 1.91
C SER A 60 2.65 -2.03 0.95
N VAL A 61 3.67 -2.84 1.22
CA VAL A 61 4.85 -2.98 0.38
C VAL A 61 4.96 -4.40 -0.17
N LYS A 62 5.40 -4.51 -1.43
CA LYS A 62 5.88 -5.76 -2.03
C LYS A 62 7.21 -5.49 -2.72
N LEU A 63 8.26 -6.16 -2.25
CA LEU A 63 9.58 -6.09 -2.89
C LEU A 63 9.73 -7.20 -3.93
N THR A 64 10.30 -6.88 -5.08
CA THR A 64 10.70 -7.83 -6.14
C THR A 64 12.19 -8.15 -6.07
N LEU A 65 13.00 -7.20 -5.59
CA LEU A 65 14.42 -7.38 -5.30
C LEU A 65 14.72 -6.89 -3.88
N LYS A 66 15.58 -7.62 -3.17
CA LYS A 66 16.04 -7.24 -1.83
C LYS A 66 17.45 -7.78 -1.60
N THR A 67 18.46 -6.91 -1.68
CA THR A 67 19.88 -7.23 -1.42
C THR A 67 20.41 -6.68 -0.09
N PRO A 68 19.56 -6.49 0.92
CA PRO A 68 19.90 -6.89 2.29
C PRO A 68 19.02 -8.05 2.80
N GLU A 69 19.41 -8.70 3.89
CA GLU A 69 18.63 -9.82 4.45
C GLU A 69 17.24 -9.38 4.90
N ALA A 70 17.09 -8.15 5.36
CA ALA A 70 15.80 -7.57 5.74
C ALA A 70 15.80 -6.05 5.61
N VAL A 71 14.62 -5.50 5.34
CA VAL A 71 14.38 -4.05 5.28
C VAL A 71 13.20 -3.71 6.18
N VAL A 72 13.35 -2.69 7.02
CA VAL A 72 12.26 -2.18 7.85
C VAL A 72 11.59 -1.04 7.12
N PHE A 73 10.28 -1.03 7.10
CA PHE A 73 9.46 0.07 6.61
C PHE A 73 8.68 0.69 7.75
N GLU A 74 8.49 2.00 7.71
CA GLU A 74 7.62 2.76 8.61
C GLU A 74 6.79 3.76 7.82
N VAL A 75 5.69 4.20 8.41
CA VAL A 75 4.72 5.08 7.76
C VAL A 75 4.38 6.27 8.64
N LYS A 76 4.04 7.40 8.02
CA LYS A 76 3.44 8.54 8.70
C LYS A 76 2.31 9.12 7.87
N ALA A 77 1.44 9.85 8.54
CA ALA A 77 0.35 10.59 7.91
C ALA A 77 0.48 12.08 8.21
N LYS A 78 -0.03 12.89 7.30
CA LYS A 78 -0.19 14.33 7.51
C LYS A 78 -1.46 14.56 8.32
N LYS A 79 -1.36 15.38 9.36
CA LYS A 79 -2.48 15.77 10.22
C LYS A 79 -3.34 16.81 9.52
N ALA A 80 -4.55 17.03 10.05
CA ALA A 80 -5.50 18.01 9.52
C ALA A 80 -4.94 19.46 9.54
N ASP A 81 -4.03 19.77 10.46
CA ASP A 81 -3.34 21.06 10.55
C ASP A 81 -2.20 21.24 9.52
N GLY A 82 -1.96 20.23 8.67
CA GLY A 82 -0.90 20.24 7.67
C GLY A 82 0.49 19.84 8.17
N SER A 83 0.65 19.52 9.46
CA SER A 83 1.90 18.98 9.99
C SER A 83 2.04 17.48 9.73
N TRP A 84 3.27 16.97 9.71
CA TRP A 84 3.50 15.52 9.66
C TRP A 84 3.45 14.92 11.07
N GLY A 85 2.74 13.79 11.21
CA GLY A 85 2.84 12.95 12.41
C GLY A 85 4.19 12.22 12.50
N PRO A 86 4.42 11.52 13.63
CA PRO A 86 5.58 10.65 13.76
C PRO A 86 5.49 9.47 12.78
N TYR A 87 6.62 8.84 12.51
CA TYR A 87 6.64 7.54 11.85
C TYR A 87 6.20 6.44 12.82
N THR A 88 5.34 5.55 12.34
CA THR A 88 4.72 4.44 13.08
C THR A 88 4.68 3.19 12.18
N GLY A 89 4.11 2.09 12.68
CA GLY A 89 3.79 0.94 11.85
C GLY A 89 4.99 0.18 11.28
N SER A 90 6.03 -0.01 12.10
CA SER A 90 7.27 -0.68 11.69
C SER A 90 7.02 -2.10 11.20
N LYS A 91 7.47 -2.41 9.99
CA LYS A 91 7.35 -3.74 9.40
C LYS A 91 8.63 -4.19 8.73
N VAL A 92 9.08 -5.38 9.12
CA VAL A 92 10.25 -6.02 8.53
C VAL A 92 9.83 -6.88 7.34
N VAL A 93 10.43 -6.61 6.18
CA VAL A 93 10.23 -7.35 4.92
C VAL A 93 11.36 -8.35 4.76
N TRP A 94 11.03 -9.63 4.97
CA TRP A 94 11.97 -10.76 4.91
C TRP A 94 12.04 -11.38 3.52
N ASN A 95 10.89 -11.49 2.86
CA ASN A 95 10.76 -12.17 1.58
C ASN A 95 10.43 -11.18 0.45
N VAL A 96 10.87 -11.53 -0.75
CA VAL A 96 10.40 -10.90 -1.98
C VAL A 96 9.07 -11.53 -2.43
N ASN A 97 8.36 -10.85 -3.31
CA ASN A 97 7.09 -11.24 -3.91
C ASN A 97 5.92 -11.48 -2.94
N GLN A 98 6.05 -11.01 -1.69
CA GLN A 98 5.00 -11.05 -0.68
C GLN A 98 4.56 -9.64 -0.30
N TRP A 99 3.27 -9.48 -0.04
CA TRP A 99 2.71 -8.22 0.47
C TRP A 99 2.86 -8.15 1.99
N TYR A 100 3.35 -7.01 2.47
CA TYR A 100 3.47 -6.69 3.88
C TYR A 100 2.71 -5.40 4.17
N SER A 101 1.87 -5.40 5.19
CA SER A 101 1.08 -4.22 5.58
C SER A 101 1.74 -3.48 6.75
N ASN A 102 1.69 -2.15 6.67
CA ASN A 102 2.18 -1.21 7.68
C ASN A 102 1.03 -0.32 8.12
N SER A 103 0.59 -0.48 9.36
CA SER A 103 -0.54 0.27 9.90
C SER A 103 -0.18 1.73 10.15
N TYR A 104 -1.07 2.64 9.73
CA TYR A 104 -1.03 4.03 10.17
C TYR A 104 -1.47 4.13 11.64
N GLU A 105 -1.24 5.29 12.26
CA GLU A 105 -1.63 5.54 13.66
C GLU A 105 -3.14 5.47 13.89
N TYR A 106 -3.94 5.82 12.87
CA TYR A 106 -5.40 5.81 12.89
C TYR A 106 -5.94 5.61 11.47
N ASN A 107 -7.24 5.36 11.34
CA ASN A 107 -7.90 5.28 10.04
C ASN A 107 -7.90 6.65 9.36
N LEU A 108 -7.39 6.70 8.13
CA LEU A 108 -7.23 7.92 7.36
C LEU A 108 -8.34 8.03 6.32
N GLY A 109 -8.88 9.23 6.17
CA GLY A 109 -9.84 9.53 5.11
C GLY A 109 -9.16 9.70 3.76
N LYS A 110 -9.95 9.55 2.69
CA LYS A 110 -9.54 9.83 1.31
C LYS A 110 -8.86 11.21 1.19
N GLY A 111 -7.76 11.27 0.44
CA GLY A 111 -7.00 12.49 0.19
C GLY A 111 -5.95 12.81 1.26
N THR A 112 -5.94 12.11 2.39
CA THR A 112 -4.91 12.29 3.41
C THR A 112 -3.53 11.98 2.83
N SER A 113 -2.57 12.89 2.98
CA SER A 113 -1.20 12.65 2.54
C SER A 113 -0.50 11.69 3.49
N VAL A 114 0.19 10.70 2.94
CA VAL A 114 0.95 9.69 3.66
C VAL A 114 2.33 9.52 3.04
N GLN A 115 3.26 9.05 3.85
CA GLN A 115 4.62 8.80 3.41
C GLN A 115 5.17 7.57 4.12
N ALA A 116 5.85 6.73 3.36
CA ALA A 116 6.61 5.63 3.90
C ALA A 116 8.11 5.96 3.89
N ARG A 117 8.85 5.30 4.78
CA ARG A 117 10.31 5.29 4.79
C ARG A 117 10.80 3.88 4.99
N TYR A 118 12.05 3.64 4.61
CA TYR A 118 12.69 2.34 4.81
C TYR A 118 14.12 2.47 5.32
N GLN A 119 14.61 1.42 5.95
CA GLN A 119 15.96 1.32 6.48
C GLN A 119 16.47 -0.11 6.35
N ASN A 120 17.79 -0.25 6.13
CA ASN A 120 18.46 -1.53 6.23
C ASN A 120 18.33 -2.12 7.65
N PHE A 121 17.77 -3.33 7.77
CA PHE A 121 17.72 -4.02 9.05
C PHE A 121 19.05 -4.70 9.41
N ASN A 122 19.87 -5.02 8.40
CA ASN A 122 21.15 -5.71 8.58
C ASN A 122 22.32 -4.72 8.55
N TRP A 123 23.42 -5.00 9.26
CA TRP A 123 24.63 -4.16 9.33
C TRP A 123 25.61 -4.39 8.15
N SER A 124 25.17 -5.10 7.10
CA SER A 124 25.98 -5.39 5.93
C SER A 124 26.44 -4.13 5.19
N LEU A 125 27.76 -4.00 5.00
CA LEU A 125 28.44 -2.91 4.28
C LEU A 125 28.47 -3.10 2.76
N ASN A 126 27.78 -4.11 2.23
CA ASN A 126 27.72 -4.37 0.78
C ASN A 126 26.74 -3.41 0.08
N SER A 127 26.85 -3.28 -1.24
CA SER A 127 25.87 -2.55 -2.05
C SER A 127 24.47 -3.16 -1.88
N ASN A 128 23.60 -2.47 -1.16
CA ASN A 128 22.26 -2.91 -0.85
C ASN A 128 21.27 -2.20 -1.79
N GLN A 129 20.32 -2.92 -2.35
CA GLN A 129 19.31 -2.43 -3.28
C GLN A 129 17.95 -3.05 -2.93
N ILE A 130 16.90 -2.27 -3.13
CA ILE A 130 15.53 -2.78 -3.15
C ILE A 130 14.80 -2.34 -4.41
N GLU A 131 13.96 -3.23 -4.91
CA GLU A 131 13.00 -2.93 -5.96
C GLU A 131 11.64 -3.44 -5.53
N GLY A 132 10.58 -2.75 -5.94
CA GLY A 132 9.22 -3.18 -5.62
C GLY A 132 8.19 -2.07 -5.80
N THR A 133 7.07 -2.23 -5.10
CA THR A 133 5.98 -1.27 -5.10
C THR A 133 5.50 -1.01 -3.68
N TYR A 134 5.28 0.26 -3.35
CA TYR A 134 4.57 0.68 -2.16
C TYR A 134 3.17 1.18 -2.56
N ASN A 135 2.13 0.68 -1.91
CA ASN A 135 0.74 1.11 -2.10
C ASN A 135 0.25 1.85 -0.85
N TYR A 136 -0.26 3.05 -1.09
CA TYR A 136 -1.02 3.85 -0.13
C TYR A 136 -2.50 3.49 -0.32
N HIS A 137 -2.98 2.57 0.52
CA HIS A 137 -4.41 2.30 0.63
C HIS A 137 -5.06 3.43 1.39
#